data_AF-A0A6I9NZ25-F1
#
_entry.id   AF-A0A6I9NZ25-F1
#
_cell.length_a   1.000
_cell.length_b   1.000
_cell.length_c   1.000
_cell.angle_alpha   90.00
_cell.angle_beta   90.00
_cell.angle_gamma   90.00
#
_symmetry.space_group_name_H-M   'P 1'
#
loop_
_entity.id
_entity.type
_entity.pdbx_description
1 polymer ?
#
loop_
_entity_poly.entity_id
_entity_poly.type
_entity_poly.pdbx_seq_one_letter_code
_entity_poly.pdbx_strand_id
1 'polypeptide(L)'
;MGRELDSWVGRPLSFKQDHQQETQHLRSVLWSLATKHLCRGEWKILAQHWDLSEAHIRAVEQQWTGMKSFKEHGHRMLLVWLHGVVMAGENPVKGLYEGLVEISRTDLAESIRQKANAESCSLKLCSAM
;
A
#
# COMPACT_ATOMS: atom_id res chain seq x y z
N MET A 1 13.72 17.27 30.70
CA MET A 1 12.54 17.14 29.82
C MET A 1 12.76 18.03 28.60
N GLY A 2 13.41 17.51 27.57
CA GLY A 2 13.59 18.15 26.27
C GLY A 2 12.88 17.29 25.23
N ARG A 3 11.94 17.88 24.50
CA ARG A 3 11.12 17.23 23.47
C ARG A 3 11.97 16.91 22.24
N GLU A 4 12.14 15.63 21.92
CA GLU A 4 12.56 15.16 20.60
C GLU A 4 11.35 15.13 19.66
N LEU A 5 10.84 16.32 19.32
CA LEU A 5 9.91 16.50 18.21
C LEU A 5 10.69 17.33 17.19
N ASP A 6 11.46 16.70 16.29
CA ASP A 6 11.94 17.32 15.03
C ASP A 6 12.87 16.39 14.21
N SER A 7 12.65 15.07 14.18
CA SER A 7 13.47 14.16 13.35
C SER A 7 12.86 13.82 11.98
N TRP A 8 11.66 14.33 11.66
CA TRP A 8 10.88 13.82 10.53
C TRP A 8 10.84 14.73 9.29
N VAL A 9 11.42 15.93 9.37
CA VAL A 9 11.53 16.84 8.24
C VAL A 9 12.91 16.67 7.60
N GLY A 10 12.99 15.92 6.50
CA GLY A 10 14.15 16.01 5.60
C GLY A 10 14.83 14.72 5.18
N ARG A 11 14.27 13.52 5.43
CA ARG A 11 14.75 12.35 4.68
C ARG A 11 14.38 12.53 3.21
N PRO A 12 15.35 12.53 2.26
CA PRO A 12 15.03 12.57 0.86
C PRO A 12 14.15 11.37 0.52
N LEU A 13 12.97 11.61 -0.06
CA LEU A 13 12.12 10.56 -0.61
C LEU A 13 12.87 9.91 -1.78
N SER A 14 13.68 8.90 -1.49
CA SER A 14 14.33 8.10 -2.52
C SER A 14 13.29 7.14 -3.10
N PHE A 15 12.66 7.53 -4.20
CA PHE A 15 11.83 6.65 -5.05
C PHE A 15 12.72 5.61 -5.77
N LYS A 16 13.45 4.79 -5.03
CA LYS A 16 13.97 3.55 -5.58
C LYS A 16 12.81 2.57 -5.56
N GLN A 17 12.53 1.95 -6.70
CA GLN A 17 11.62 0.81 -6.72
C GLN A 17 12.14 -0.17 -5.67
N ASP A 18 11.36 -0.37 -4.61
CA ASP A 18 11.69 -1.37 -3.62
C ASP A 18 11.56 -2.73 -4.33
N HIS A 19 12.67 -3.45 -4.36
CA HIS A 19 12.78 -4.79 -4.94
C HIS A 19 13.14 -5.82 -3.87
N GLN A 20 13.11 -5.43 -2.59
CA GLN A 20 13.44 -6.31 -1.48
C GLN A 20 12.50 -7.52 -1.46
N GLN A 21 13.08 -8.71 -1.26
CA GLN A 21 12.32 -9.97 -1.19
C GLN A 21 11.29 -9.94 -0.06
N GLU A 22 11.60 -9.27 1.05
CA GLU A 22 10.71 -9.13 2.22
C GLU A 22 9.34 -8.56 1.84
N THR A 23 9.29 -7.60 0.93
CA THR A 23 8.07 -6.91 0.50
C THR A 23 7.46 -7.48 -0.79
N GLN A 24 8.09 -8.49 -1.43
CA GLN A 24 7.60 -9.05 -2.71
C GLN A 24 6.20 -9.65 -2.60
N HIS A 25 5.90 -10.42 -1.55
CA HIS A 25 4.58 -11.01 -1.34
C HIS A 25 3.51 -9.91 -1.20
N LEU A 26 3.81 -8.83 -0.45
CA LEU A 26 2.91 -7.68 -0.31
C LEU A 26 2.64 -7.02 -1.66
N ARG A 27 3.64 -6.83 -2.52
CA ARG A 27 3.43 -6.29 -3.88
C ARG A 27 2.44 -7.13 -4.68
N SER A 28 2.54 -8.45 -4.61
CA SER A 28 1.61 -9.37 -5.27
C SER A 28 0.19 -9.25 -4.72
N VAL A 29 0.05 -9.10 -3.40
CA VAL A 29 -1.25 -8.81 -2.76
C VAL A 29 -1.81 -7.48 -3.24
N LEU A 30 -1.01 -6.41 -3.25
CA LEU A 30 -1.41 -5.08 -3.69
C LEU A 30 -1.81 -5.04 -5.17
N TRP A 31 -1.08 -5.77 -6.03
CA TRP A 31 -1.44 -5.94 -7.44
C TRP A 31 -2.80 -6.62 -7.58
N SER A 32 -3.04 -7.72 -6.86
CA SER A 32 -4.32 -8.41 -6.86
C SER A 32 -5.45 -7.50 -6.38
N LEU A 33 -5.22 -6.76 -5.29
CA LEU A 33 -6.16 -5.80 -4.72
C LEU A 33 -6.59 -4.76 -5.77
N ALA A 34 -5.61 -4.08 -6.38
CA ALA A 34 -5.88 -3.02 -7.34
C ALA A 34 -6.52 -3.50 -8.65
N THR A 35 -6.12 -4.67 -9.14
CA THR A 35 -6.53 -5.12 -10.48
C THR A 35 -7.82 -5.94 -10.49
N LYS A 36 -8.15 -6.61 -9.39
CA LYS A 36 -9.29 -7.55 -9.32
C LYS A 36 -10.40 -7.07 -8.39
N HIS A 37 -10.06 -6.33 -7.34
CA HIS A 37 -11.01 -6.05 -6.29
C HIS A 37 -11.45 -4.58 -6.30
N LEU A 38 -10.53 -3.61 -6.41
CA LEU A 38 -10.91 -2.21 -6.36
C LEU A 38 -11.77 -1.78 -7.56
N CYS A 39 -12.85 -1.06 -7.26
CA CYS A 39 -13.69 -0.36 -8.22
C CYS A 39 -13.06 0.97 -8.64
N ARG A 40 -13.59 1.56 -9.72
CA ARG A 40 -13.17 2.88 -10.18
C ARG A 40 -13.41 3.91 -9.06
N GLY A 41 -12.34 4.56 -8.60
CA GLY A 41 -12.41 5.61 -7.58
C GLY A 41 -12.18 5.14 -6.14
N GLU A 42 -12.34 3.84 -5.82
CA GLU A 42 -12.07 3.35 -4.45
C GLU A 42 -10.61 3.57 -4.05
N TRP A 43 -9.68 3.48 -5.00
CA TRP A 43 -8.28 3.80 -4.75
C TRP A 43 -8.06 5.28 -4.35
N LYS A 44 -8.92 6.21 -4.78
CA LYS A 44 -8.82 7.61 -4.36
C LYS A 44 -9.32 7.79 -2.93
N ILE A 45 -10.38 7.08 -2.56
CA ILE A 45 -10.92 7.11 -1.20
C ILE A 45 -9.86 6.56 -0.23
N LEU A 46 -9.21 5.45 -0.59
CA LEU A 46 -8.07 4.92 0.17
C LEU A 46 -6.92 5.92 0.27
N ALA A 47 -6.57 6.59 -0.85
CA ALA A 47 -5.52 7.60 -0.85
C ALA A 47 -5.84 8.75 0.10
N GLN A 48 -7.09 9.21 0.12
CA GLN A 48 -7.57 10.27 1.02
C GLN A 48 -7.54 9.81 2.49
N HIS A 49 -7.93 8.57 2.77
CA HIS A 49 -7.85 8.01 4.12
C HIS A 49 -6.41 7.94 4.66
N TRP A 50 -5.43 7.69 3.79
CA TRP A 50 -4.01 7.68 4.14
C TRP A 50 -3.32 9.05 3.97
N ASP A 51 -4.10 10.13 3.92
CA ASP A 51 -3.60 11.52 3.83
C ASP A 51 -2.68 11.78 2.62
N LEU A 52 -2.84 11.04 1.52
CA LEU A 52 -2.16 11.40 0.27
C LEU A 52 -2.75 12.70 -0.27
N SER A 53 -1.89 13.68 -0.53
CA SER A 53 -2.32 14.97 -1.07
C SER A 53 -3.07 14.84 -2.40
N GLU A 54 -4.04 15.72 -2.62
CA GLU A 54 -4.75 15.84 -3.90
C GLU A 54 -3.78 16.06 -5.09
N ALA A 55 -2.64 16.71 -4.85
CA ALA A 55 -1.59 16.86 -5.86
C ALA A 55 -0.95 15.51 -6.23
N HIS A 56 -0.70 14.63 -5.25
CA HIS A 56 -0.22 13.27 -5.51
C HIS A 56 -1.25 12.43 -6.25
N ILE A 57 -2.52 12.50 -5.85
CA ILE A 57 -3.61 11.78 -6.53
C ILE A 57 -3.70 12.22 -8.00
N ARG A 58 -3.69 13.53 -8.26
CA ARG A 58 -3.69 14.08 -9.63
C ARG A 58 -2.45 13.68 -10.42
N ALA A 59 -1.27 13.67 -9.81
CA ALA A 59 -0.04 13.24 -10.47
C ALA A 59 -0.12 11.76 -10.91
N VAL A 60 -0.69 10.89 -10.08
CA VAL A 60 -0.94 9.48 -10.44
C VAL A 60 -1.91 9.37 -11.63
N GLU A 61 -2.96 10.19 -11.66
CA GLU A 61 -3.92 10.19 -12.77
C GLU A 61 -3.33 10.71 -14.09
N GLN A 62 -2.59 11.82 -14.03
CA GLN A 62 -2.04 12.47 -15.22
C GLN A 62 -0.98 11.62 -15.92
N GLN A 63 -0.24 10.81 -15.16
CA GLN A 63 0.84 10.00 -15.70
C GLN A 63 0.34 8.74 -16.44
N TRP A 64 -0.92 8.30 -16.25
CA TRP A 64 -1.55 7.22 -17.05
C TRP A 64 -2.96 7.56 -17.48
N THR A 65 -3.18 7.70 -18.79
CA THR A 65 -4.50 8.01 -19.37
C THR A 65 -5.12 6.79 -20.04
N GLY A 66 -6.41 6.50 -19.79
CA GLY A 66 -7.17 5.47 -20.50
C GLY A 66 -8.34 4.88 -19.69
N MET A 67 -9.32 4.24 -20.35
CA MET A 67 -10.53 3.74 -19.67
C MET A 67 -10.28 2.63 -18.62
N LYS A 68 -9.14 1.93 -18.70
CA LYS A 68 -8.74 0.86 -17.76
C LYS A 68 -7.57 1.26 -16.85
N SER A 69 -7.15 2.53 -16.89
CA SER A 69 -5.97 3.00 -16.14
C SER A 69 -6.15 3.00 -14.62
N PHE A 70 -7.40 2.97 -14.12
CA PHE A 70 -7.69 3.03 -12.69
C PHE A 70 -7.08 1.87 -11.88
N LYS A 71 -6.89 0.71 -12.52
CA LYS A 71 -6.23 -0.45 -11.89
C LYS A 71 -4.75 -0.18 -11.66
N GLU A 72 -4.08 0.37 -12.67
CA GLU A 72 -2.68 0.81 -12.60
C GLU A 72 -2.53 1.97 -11.62
N HIS A 73 -3.47 2.94 -11.64
CA HIS A 73 -3.51 4.05 -10.69
C HIS A 73 -3.58 3.55 -9.25
N GLY A 74 -4.50 2.62 -8.97
CA GLY A 74 -4.64 2.01 -7.66
C GLY A 74 -3.39 1.25 -7.25
N HIS A 75 -2.79 0.47 -8.14
CA HIS A 75 -1.56 -0.27 -7.83
C HIS A 75 -0.41 0.67 -7.47
N ARG A 76 -0.19 1.72 -8.27
CA ARG A 76 0.88 2.68 -8.00
C ARG A 76 0.66 3.46 -6.72
N MET A 77 -0.58 3.88 -6.45
CA MET A 77 -0.93 4.53 -5.20
C MET A 77 -0.61 3.62 -4.01
N LEU A 78 -0.99 2.34 -4.08
CA LEU A 78 -0.71 1.35 -3.05
C LEU A 78 0.80 1.12 -2.85
N LEU A 79 1.62 1.19 -3.91
CA LEU A 79 3.08 1.10 -3.78
C LEU A 79 3.68 2.33 -3.09
N VAL A 80 3.18 3.54 -3.39
CA VAL A 80 3.60 4.77 -2.70
C VAL A 80 3.26 4.68 -1.21
N TRP A 81 2.04 4.26 -0.90
CA TRP A 81 1.59 4.03 0.47
C TRP A 81 2.43 2.97 1.19
N LEU A 82 2.66 1.81 0.58
CA LEU A 82 3.48 0.73 1.15
C LEU A 82 4.88 1.21 1.51
N HIS A 83 5.51 1.99 0.63
CA HIS A 83 6.82 2.56 0.90
C HIS A 83 6.79 3.48 2.13
N GLY A 84 5.77 4.32 2.27
CA GLY A 84 5.58 5.17 3.45
C GLY A 84 5.47 4.36 4.75
N VAL A 85 4.62 3.33 4.75
CA VAL A 85 4.42 2.42 5.90
C VAL A 85 5.72 1.69 6.27
N VAL A 86 6.44 1.14 5.30
CA VAL A 86 7.71 0.45 5.53
C VAL A 86 8.76 1.41 6.08
N MET A 87 8.84 2.64 5.56
CA MET A 87 9.75 3.66 6.09
C MET A 87 9.41 4.11 7.51
N ALA A 88 8.13 4.06 7.89
CA ALA A 88 7.67 4.34 9.24
C ALA A 88 7.87 3.15 10.20
N GLY A 89 8.26 1.96 9.71
CA GLY A 89 8.36 0.73 10.50
C GLY A 89 7.00 0.18 10.94
N GLU A 90 5.93 0.58 10.25
CA GLU A 90 4.57 0.18 10.53
C GLU A 90 4.19 -1.15 9.86
N ASN A 91 3.09 -1.76 10.30
CA ASN A 91 2.62 -3.03 9.74
C ASN A 91 1.70 -2.78 8.52
N PRO A 92 2.13 -3.12 7.28
CA PRO A 92 1.33 -2.91 6.08
C PRO A 92 0.09 -3.81 6.01
N VAL A 93 0.09 -4.99 6.63
CA VAL A 93 -1.11 -5.83 6.67
C VAL A 93 -2.20 -5.18 7.55
N LYS A 94 -1.80 -4.57 8.66
CA LYS A 94 -2.70 -3.82 9.53
C LYS A 94 -3.27 -2.59 8.81
N GLY A 95 -2.42 -1.77 8.20
CA GLY A 95 -2.87 -0.57 7.49
C GLY A 95 -3.76 -0.86 6.29
N LEU A 96 -3.51 -1.97 5.57
CA LEU A 96 -4.43 -2.45 4.52
C LEU A 96 -5.80 -2.82 5.08
N TYR A 97 -5.83 -3.53 6.21
CA TYR A 97 -7.09 -3.93 6.85
C TYR A 97 -7.89 -2.70 7.27
N GLU A 98 -7.28 -1.78 8.00
CA GLU A 98 -7.92 -0.55 8.49
C GLU A 98 -8.46 0.29 7.31
N GLY A 99 -7.65 0.51 6.27
CA GLY A 99 -8.10 1.28 5.11
C GLY A 99 -9.25 0.60 4.34
N LEU A 100 -9.25 -0.73 4.22
CA LEU A 100 -10.34 -1.45 3.57
C LEU A 100 -11.62 -1.47 4.41
N VAL A 101 -11.52 -1.55 5.74
CA VAL A 101 -12.67 -1.41 6.63
C VAL A 101 -13.27 0.00 6.52
N GLU A 102 -12.43 1.04 6.47
CA GLU A 102 -12.89 2.43 6.36
C GLU A 102 -13.70 2.67 5.08
N ILE A 103 -13.27 2.11 3.95
CA ILE A 103 -14.04 2.21 2.69
C ILE A 103 -15.21 1.22 2.60
N SER A 104 -15.65 0.66 3.74
CA SER A 104 -16.75 -0.30 3.85
C SER A 104 -16.54 -1.60 3.05
N ARG A 105 -15.29 -2.03 2.90
CA ARG A 105 -14.88 -3.26 2.20
C ARG A 105 -14.39 -4.33 3.19
N THR A 106 -15.12 -4.52 4.28
CA THR A 106 -14.74 -5.39 5.42
C THR A 106 -14.49 -6.85 5.01
N ASP A 107 -15.33 -7.45 4.16
CA ASP A 107 -15.12 -8.83 3.70
C ASP A 107 -13.82 -9.00 2.92
N LEU A 108 -13.49 -7.99 2.10
CA LEU A 108 -12.23 -7.94 1.37
C LEU A 108 -11.05 -7.71 2.30
N ALA A 109 -11.21 -6.87 3.33
CA ALA A 109 -10.20 -6.61 4.35
C ALA A 109 -9.75 -7.91 5.03
N GLU A 110 -10.71 -8.75 5.44
CA GLU A 110 -10.42 -10.07 6.01
C GLU A 110 -9.71 -11.00 5.03
N SER A 111 -10.18 -11.07 3.78
CA SER A 111 -9.56 -11.91 2.75
C SER A 111 -8.11 -11.51 2.47
N ILE A 112 -7.84 -10.21 2.34
CA ILE A 112 -6.50 -9.66 2.10
C ILE A 112 -5.59 -9.90 3.32
N ARG A 113 -6.09 -9.69 4.54
CA ARG A 113 -5.35 -9.97 5.79
C ARG A 113 -4.92 -11.43 5.86
N GLN A 114 -5.83 -12.36 5.58
CA GLN A 114 -5.52 -13.79 5.57
C GLN A 114 -4.46 -14.12 4.51
N LYS A 115 -4.62 -13.61 3.29
CA LYS A 115 -3.68 -13.87 2.20
C LYS A 115 -2.27 -13.35 2.49
N ALA A 116 -2.16 -12.11 2.99
CA ALA A 116 -0.87 -11.51 3.32
C ALA A 116 -0.14 -12.24 4.47
N ASN A 117 -0.90 -12.75 5.45
CA ASN A 117 -0.33 -13.52 6.56
C ASN A 117 0.01 -14.98 6.19
N ALA A 118 -0.73 -15.59 5.26
CA ALA A 118 -0.47 -16.96 4.81
C ALA A 118 0.84 -17.07 4.01
N GLU A 119 1.09 -16.11 3.10
CA GLU A 119 2.30 -16.11 2.27
C GLU A 119 3.56 -15.70 3.05
N SER A 120 3.43 -14.89 4.10
CA SER A 120 4.54 -14.62 5.02
C SER A 120 4.87 -15.81 5.93
N CYS A 121 3.91 -16.71 6.18
CA CYS A 121 4.11 -17.96 6.92
C CYS A 121 4.81 -19.03 6.05
N SER A 122 4.44 -19.15 4.77
CA SER A 122 5.08 -20.10 3.85
C SER A 122 6.54 -19.76 3.54
N LEU A 123 6.89 -18.48 3.45
CA LEU A 123 8.28 -18.03 3.26
C LEU A 123 9.19 -18.39 4.45
N LYS A 124 8.66 -18.38 5.68
CA LYS A 124 9.42 -18.76 6.89
C LYS A 124 9.67 -20.26 6.99
N LEU A 125 8.78 -21.08 6.44
CA LEU A 125 8.93 -22.55 6.40
C LEU A 125 10.00 -23.03 5.42
N CYS A 126 10.29 -22.26 4.36
CA CYS A 126 11.32 -22.61 3.38
C CYS A 126 12.75 -22.18 3.75
N SER A 127 12.97 -21.53 4.90
CA SER A 127 14.31 -21.14 5.36
C SER A 127 14.97 -22.19 6.28
N ALA A 128 14.34 -23.35 6.45
CA ALA A 128 14.88 -24.48 7.18
C ALA A 128 15.04 -25.69 6.23
N MET A 129 16.13 -25.68 5.44
CA MET A 129 16.72 -26.86 4.81
C MET A 129 18.21 -26.64 4.59
#